data_AF-A0A950YF44-F1
#
_entry.id   AF-A0A950YF44-F1
#
_cell.length_a   1.000
_cell.length_b   1.000
_cell.length_c   1.000
_cell.angle_alpha   90.00
_cell.angle_beta   90.00
_cell.angle_gamma   90.00
#
_symmetry.space_group_name_H-M   'P 1'
#
loop_
_entity.id
_entity.type
_entity.pdbx_description
1 polymer ?
#
loop_
_entity_poly.entity_id
_entity_poly.type
_entity_poly.pdbx_seq_one_letter_code
_entity_poly.pdbx_strand_id
1 'polypeptide(L)' 'MQITRNSLETNTGPGDWFTGTVYIDTVATPAEPSRVAASSVHFTPAARTAWHTHPYGQTIFVTEGIGRCQR' A
#
# COMPACT_ATOMS: atom_id res chain seq x y z
N MET A 1 7.03 12.53 -21.04
CA MET A 1 6.38 11.27 -20.62
C MET A 1 7.37 10.52 -19.74
N GLN A 2 7.00 10.21 -18.50
CA GLN A 2 7.80 9.38 -17.61
C GLN A 2 7.14 8.01 -17.51
N ILE A 3 7.92 6.95 -17.71
CA ILE A 3 7.47 5.56 -17.60
C ILE A 3 8.28 4.91 -16.50
N THR A 4 7.61 4.59 -15.39
CA THR A 4 8.20 3.74 -14.36
C THR A 4 7.92 2.29 -14.76
N ARG A 5 8.97 1.56 -15.11
CA ARG A 5 8.85 0.12 -15.36
C ARG A 5 8.83 -0.60 -14.01
N ASN A 6 8.08 -1.68 -13.93
CA ASN A 6 8.09 -2.53 -12.74
C ASN A 6 9.52 -3.04 -12.48
N SER A 7 10.06 -2.76 -11.29
CA SER A 7 11.31 -3.31 -10.79
C SER A 7 11.00 -4.45 -9.81
N LEU A 8 11.83 -5.49 -9.75
CA LEU A 8 11.64 -6.64 -8.84
C LEU A 8 11.85 -6.31 -7.35
N GLU A 9 12.02 -5.05 -6.98
CA GLU A 9 12.27 -4.61 -5.61
C GLU A 9 10.95 -4.42 -4.86
N THR A 10 10.58 -5.46 -4.12
CA THR A 10 9.46 -5.45 -3.17
C THR A 10 9.97 -5.11 -1.77
N ASN A 11 9.34 -4.14 -1.11
CA ASN A 11 9.70 -3.75 0.25
C ASN A 11 8.84 -4.48 1.29
N THR A 12 9.41 -4.80 2.45
CA THR A 12 8.63 -5.26 3.60
C THR A 12 8.01 -4.09 4.34
N GLY A 13 6.75 -4.21 4.76
CA GLY A 13 6.07 -3.21 5.57
C GLY A 13 6.76 -3.02 6.93
N PRO A 14 6.91 -1.78 7.44
CA PRO A 14 7.51 -1.53 8.75
C PRO A 14 6.74 -2.22 9.88
N GLY A 15 7.46 -2.82 10.83
CA GLY A 15 6.85 -3.57 11.94
C GLY A 15 5.94 -2.73 12.85
N ASP A 16 6.17 -1.41 12.92
CA ASP A 16 5.33 -0.50 13.71
C ASP A 16 3.99 -0.19 13.02
N TRP A 17 3.88 -0.42 11.70
CA TRP A 17 2.69 -0.10 10.90
C TRP A 17 1.82 -1.31 10.63
N PHE A 18 2.38 -2.52 10.76
CA PHE A 18 1.72 -3.75 10.39
C PHE A 18 1.96 -4.82 11.45
N THR A 19 0.96 -5.68 11.65
CA THR A 19 1.19 -6.96 12.28
C THR A 19 1.18 -8.06 11.22
N GLY A 20 2.12 -8.99 11.30
CA GLY A 20 2.33 -10.04 10.30
C GLY A 20 3.20 -9.55 9.14
N THR A 21 3.39 -10.40 8.12
CA THR A 21 4.24 -10.07 6.98
C THR A 21 3.42 -9.34 5.91
N VAL A 22 3.87 -8.16 5.53
CA VAL A 22 3.25 -7.31 4.50
C VAL A 22 4.32 -6.90 3.50
N TYR A 23 3.98 -6.93 2.22
CA TYR A 23 4.82 -6.51 1.12
C TYR A 23 4.23 -5.28 0.43
N ILE A 24 5.07 -4.33 0.05
CA ILE A 24 4.68 -3.04 -0.53
C ILE A 24 5.51 -2.79 -1.79
N ASP A 25 4.82 -2.64 -2.91
CA ASP A 25 5.38 -2.20 -4.18
C ASP A 25 4.86 -0.80 -4.50
N THR A 26 5.76 0.17 -4.69
CA THR A 26 5.37 1.54 -5.02
C THR A 26 4.98 1.64 -6.49
N VAL A 27 3.78 2.18 -6.76
CA VAL A 27 3.25 2.34 -8.13
C VAL A 27 3.36 3.79 -8.60
N ALA A 28 3.05 4.75 -7.72
CA ALA A 28 3.15 6.17 -8.01
C ALA A 28 3.59 6.96 -6.77
N THR A 29 4.55 7.86 -6.97
CA THR A 29 4.97 8.83 -5.97
C THR A 29 4.33 10.20 -6.24
N PRO A 30 4.01 10.99 -5.21
CA PRO A 30 3.51 12.34 -5.39
C PRO A 30 4.47 13.22 -6.18
N ALA A 31 3.92 14.06 -7.05
CA ALA A 31 4.65 15.08 -7.79
C ALA A 31 3.77 16.33 -7.92
N GLU A 32 4.32 17.49 -7.56
CA GLU A 32 3.57 18.75 -7.58
C GLU A 32 2.93 19.01 -8.95
N PRO A 33 1.66 19.46 -8.99
CA PRO A 33 0.79 19.86 -7.86
C PRO A 33 -0.02 18.70 -7.24
N SER A 34 0.16 17.47 -7.72
CA SER A 34 -0.58 16.29 -7.26
C SER A 34 -0.02 15.73 -5.96
N ARG A 35 -0.92 15.34 -5.06
CA ARG A 35 -0.59 14.67 -3.79
C ARG A 35 -0.86 13.17 -3.82
N VAL A 36 -1.26 12.63 -4.96
CA VAL A 36 -1.62 11.22 -5.09
C VAL A 36 -0.37 10.36 -4.96
N ALA A 37 -0.42 9.41 -4.04
CA ALA A 37 0.49 8.28 -3.96
C ALA A 37 -0.32 7.00 -4.23
N ALA A 38 0.33 5.98 -4.78
CA ALA A 38 -0.26 4.66 -4.95
C ALA A 38 0.78 3.57 -4.72
N SER A 39 0.36 2.52 -4.01
CA SER A 39 1.15 1.32 -3.78
C SER A 39 0.27 0.08 -3.96
N SER A 40 0.86 -1.00 -4.48
CA SER A 40 0.30 -2.34 -4.37
C SER A 40 0.76 -2.93 -3.05
N VAL A 41 -0.16 -3.45 -2.24
CA VAL A 41 0.15 -3.97 -0.90
C VAL A 41 -0.39 -5.39 -0.79
N HIS A 42 0.51 -6.34 -0.52
CA HIS A 42 0.15 -7.74 -0.36
C HIS A 42 0.25 -8.14 1.11
N PHE A 43 -0.86 -8.64 1.66
CA PHE A 43 -0.95 -9.12 3.03
C PHE A 43 -0.87 -10.63 3.05
N THR A 44 0.09 -11.19 3.79
CA THR A 44 0.06 -12.63 4.11
C THR A 44 -1.17 -12.94 4.99
N PRO A 45 -1.64 -14.20 5.05
CA PRO A 45 -2.80 -14.55 5.87
C PRO A 45 -2.71 -14.01 7.30
N ALA A 46 -3.78 -13.34 7.74
CA ALA A 46 -3.92 -12.64 9.03
C ALA A 46 -3.02 -11.39 9.25
N ALA A 47 -2.19 -11.01 8.27
CA ALA A 47 -1.50 -9.73 8.32
C ALA A 47 -2.49 -8.57 8.12
N ARG A 48 -2.23 -7.44 8.79
CA ARG A 48 -3.08 -6.24 8.71
C ARG A 48 -2.32 -5.00 9.15
N THR A 49 -2.84 -3.84 8.75
CA THR A 49 -2.40 -2.53 9.23
C THR A 49 -2.70 -2.35 10.72
N ALA A 50 -1.90 -1.51 11.38
CA ALA A 50 -2.30 -0.83 12.60
C ALA A 50 -3.47 0.13 12.32
N TRP A 51 -4.20 0.52 13.37
CA TRP A 51 -5.21 1.57 13.25
C TRP A 51 -4.57 2.88 12.80
N HIS A 52 -5.15 3.52 11.78
CA HIS A 52 -4.63 4.76 11.21
C HIS A 52 -5.73 5.56 10.52
N THR A 53 -5.43 6.81 10.20
CA THR A 53 -6.28 7.70 9.42
C THR A 53 -5.48 8.38 8.32
N HIS A 54 -6.15 8.71 7.21
CA HIS A 54 -5.58 9.54 6.15
C HIS A 54 -6.28 10.89 6.11
N PRO A 55 -5.56 12.03 6.17
CA PRO A 55 -6.14 13.37 6.22
C PRO A 55 -7.09 13.69 5.04
N TYR A 56 -6.86 13.07 3.89
CA TYR A 56 -7.64 13.26 2.66
C TYR A 56 -8.39 11.99 2.22
N GLY A 57 -8.52 11.02 3.13
CA GLY A 57 -9.09 9.70 2.83
C GLY A 57 -8.12 8.76 2.10
N GLN A 58 -8.59 7.53 1.88
CA GLN A 58 -7.89 6.48 1.16
C GLN A 58 -8.91 5.69 0.35
N THR A 59 -8.55 5.32 -0.88
CA THR A 59 -9.31 4.42 -1.74
C THR A 59 -8.54 3.12 -1.87
N ILE A 60 -9.24 1.98 -1.74
CA ILE A 60 -8.66 0.64 -1.87
C ILE A 60 -9.34 -0.06 -3.04
N PHE A 61 -8.55 -0.62 -3.95
CA PHE A 61 -9.01 -1.50 -5.02
C PHE A 61 -8.37 -2.87 -4.84
N VAL A 62 -9.20 -3.88 -4.54
CA VAL A 62 -8.72 -5.26 -4.31
C VAL A 62 -8.44 -5.91 -5.65
N THR A 63 -7.19 -6.31 -5.87
CA THR A 63 -6.74 -6.96 -7.11
C THR A 63 -6.76 -8.49 -7.03
N GLU A 64 -6.55 -9.06 -5.83
CA GLU A 64 -6.54 -10.50 -5.59
C GLU A 64 -6.89 -10.85 -4.14
N GLY A 65 -7.26 -12.12 -3.91
CA GLY A 65 -7.52 -12.65 -2.57
C GLY A 65 -8.81 -12.14 -1.90
N ILE A 66 -8.88 -12.33 -0.58
CA ILE A 66 -9.99 -11.89 0.27
C ILE A 66 -9.41 -11.32 1.56
N GLY A 67 -9.87 -10.12 1.94
CA GLY A 67 -9.41 -9.42 3.14
C GLY A 67 -10.56 -8.94 4.03
N ARG A 68 -10.21 -8.39 5.18
CA ARG A 68 -11.15 -7.69 6.08
C ARG A 68 -10.78 -6.22 6.15
N CYS A 69 -11.79 -5.36 6.27
CA CYS A 69 -11.63 -3.94 6.52
C CYS A 69 -12.57 -3.54 7.65
N GLN A 70 -12.11 -2.66 8.52
CA GLN A 70 -12.91 -2.06 9.57
C GLN A 70 -12.52 -0.59 9.69
N ARG A 71 -13.53 0.24 9.92
CA ARG A 71 -13.39 1.67 10.19
C ARG A 71 -13.96 1.99 11.56
#